data_AF-A0A8B8E1V8-F1
#
_entry.id   AF-A0A8B8E1V8-F1
#
_cell.length_a   1.000
_cell.length_b   1.000
_cell.length_c   1.000
_cell.angle_alpha   90.00
_cell.angle_beta   90.00
_cell.angle_gamma   90.00
#
_symmetry.space_group_name_H-M   'P 1'
#
loop_
_entity.id
_entity.type
_entity.pdbx_description
1 polymer ?
#
loop_
_entity_poly.entity_id
_entity_poly.type
_entity_poly.pdbx_seq_one_letter_code
_entity_poly.pdbx_strand_id
1 'polypeptide(L)'
;MMTNRYLLEEIFHPRLARLGNGELRMTPSESAQSFIPLTSSSHRPAPDGRTAARNARERVEIFGGPEAVQNTSNVLSQHLVQFGRYRGQTFKWLFENDLGWVITLLANAEDSEEEMDMSNPMSTNKFLLLQFLKLFPEAHQVMLRWREEWIPNQQPHGERRIGTPTETISPSPKRSIRKHWPGGASTKH
;
A
#
# COMPACT_ATOMS: atom_id res chain seq x y z
N MET A 1 -34.35 -10.16 25.63
CA MET A 1 -34.22 -9.62 24.26
C MET A 1 -33.11 -10.40 23.58
N MET A 2 -33.42 -11.29 22.64
CA MET A 2 -32.40 -11.92 21.79
C MET A 2 -31.90 -10.84 20.83
N THR A 3 -30.75 -10.23 21.12
CA THR A 3 -30.03 -9.45 20.12
C THR A 3 -29.69 -10.40 18.98
N ASN A 4 -30.10 -10.02 17.77
CA ASN A 4 -29.99 -10.85 16.57
C ASN A 4 -28.52 -10.93 16.13
N ARG A 5 -27.70 -11.70 16.87
CA ARG A 5 -26.26 -11.89 16.64
C ARG A 5 -25.95 -12.28 15.20
N TYR A 6 -26.87 -13.01 14.55
CA TYR A 6 -26.73 -13.42 13.16
C TYR A 6 -26.67 -12.23 12.19
N LEU A 7 -27.40 -11.13 12.43
CA LEU A 7 -27.32 -9.94 11.58
C LEU A 7 -25.98 -9.21 11.72
N LEU A 8 -25.40 -9.18 12.93
CA LEU A 8 -24.13 -8.48 13.17
C LEU A 8 -22.96 -9.15 12.45
N GLU A 9 -22.94 -10.48 12.40
CA GLU A 9 -21.91 -11.20 11.65
C GLU A 9 -22.00 -10.91 10.15
N GLU A 10 -23.20 -10.83 9.57
CA GLU A 10 -23.35 -10.49 8.15
C GLU A 10 -22.88 -9.07 7.80
N ILE A 11 -23.03 -8.14 8.73
CA ILE A 11 -22.69 -6.72 8.52
C ILE A 11 -21.18 -6.49 8.58
N PHE A 12 -20.48 -7.14 9.52
CA PHE A 12 -19.08 -6.82 9.80
C PHE A 12 -18.09 -7.91 9.39
N HIS A 13 -18.52 -9.17 9.33
CA HIS A 13 -17.65 -10.27 8.93
C HIS A 13 -17.65 -10.44 7.40
N PRO A 14 -16.50 -10.29 6.72
CA PRO A 14 -16.44 -10.46 5.27
C PRO A 14 -16.69 -11.91 4.89
N ARG A 15 -17.52 -12.11 3.86
CA ARG A 15 -17.71 -13.40 3.22
C ARG A 15 -16.62 -13.62 2.17
N LEU A 16 -15.55 -14.31 2.54
CA LEU A 16 -14.48 -14.63 1.61
C LEU A 16 -15.00 -15.55 0.50
N ALA A 17 -15.06 -15.04 -0.72
CA ALA A 17 -15.55 -15.77 -1.87
C ALA A 17 -14.60 -16.94 -2.20
N ARG A 18 -15.18 -18.06 -2.63
CA ARG A 18 -14.44 -19.27 -2.99
C ARG A 18 -14.73 -19.67 -4.44
N LEU A 19 -13.77 -20.35 -5.05
CA LEU A 19 -13.92 -21.04 -6.33
C LEU A 19 -14.59 -22.40 -6.10
N GLY A 20 -14.99 -23.07 -7.20
CA GLY A 20 -15.66 -24.38 -7.12
C GLY A 20 -14.81 -25.50 -6.49
N ASN A 21 -13.49 -25.32 -6.41
CA ASN A 21 -12.55 -26.21 -5.74
C ASN A 21 -12.35 -25.90 -4.24
N GLY A 22 -13.04 -24.90 -3.69
CA GLY A 22 -12.94 -24.49 -2.27
C GLY A 22 -11.82 -23.47 -1.98
N GLU A 23 -10.95 -23.17 -2.94
CA GLU A 23 -9.91 -22.16 -2.77
C GLU A 23 -10.49 -20.74 -2.74
N LEU A 24 -9.78 -19.81 -2.09
CA LEU A 24 -10.17 -18.41 -2.07
C LEU A 24 -10.15 -17.82 -3.49
N ARG A 25 -11.19 -17.07 -3.86
CA ARG A 25 -11.24 -16.35 -5.14
C ARG A 25 -10.25 -15.19 -5.09
N MET A 26 -9.17 -15.34 -5.84
CA MET A 26 -8.13 -14.31 -6.00
C MET A 26 -8.40 -13.35 -7.16
N THR A 27 -9.44 -13.58 -7.96
CA THR A 27 -9.84 -12.69 -9.05
C THR A 27 -10.90 -11.68 -8.59
N PRO A 28 -10.94 -10.48 -9.19
CA PRO A 28 -11.93 -9.47 -8.86
C PRO A 28 -13.34 -9.95 -9.21
N SER A 29 -14.29 -9.69 -8.32
CA SER A 29 -15.74 -9.85 -8.56
C SER A 29 -16.27 -8.89 -9.63
N GLU A 30 -17.49 -9.12 -10.11
CA GLU A 30 -18.19 -8.18 -11.00
C GLU A 30 -18.29 -6.77 -10.41
N SER A 31 -18.60 -6.65 -9.10
CA SER A 31 -18.62 -5.37 -8.38
C SER A 31 -17.25 -4.67 -8.39
N ALA A 32 -16.16 -5.42 -8.27
CA ALA A 32 -14.80 -4.87 -8.31
C ALA A 32 -14.35 -4.49 -9.72
N GLN A 33 -14.75 -5.27 -10.72
CA GLN A 33 -14.46 -5.02 -12.14
C GLN A 33 -15.20 -3.77 -12.65
N SER A 34 -16.47 -3.62 -12.27
CA SER A 34 -17.30 -2.46 -12.61
C SER A 34 -17.05 -1.24 -11.72
N PHE A 35 -16.24 -1.37 -10.66
CA PHE A 35 -15.91 -0.27 -9.76
C PHE A 35 -15.16 0.83 -10.52
N ILE A 36 -15.73 2.04 -10.50
CA ILE A 36 -15.16 3.24 -11.12
C ILE A 36 -14.33 3.97 -10.05
N PRO A 37 -12.99 4.01 -10.15
CA PRO A 37 -12.16 4.72 -9.20
C PRO A 37 -12.45 6.20 -9.21
N LEU A 38 -12.26 6.85 -8.06
CA LEU A 38 -12.26 8.30 -7.99
C LEU A 38 -11.21 8.87 -8.94
N THR A 39 -11.53 9.96 -9.63
CA THR A 39 -10.55 10.67 -10.44
C THR A 39 -9.60 11.47 -9.54
N SER A 40 -8.37 11.73 -9.98
CA SER A 40 -7.35 12.45 -9.19
C SER A 40 -7.84 13.82 -8.70
N SER A 41 -8.64 14.53 -9.50
CA SER A 41 -9.26 15.82 -9.11
C SER A 41 -10.31 15.70 -8.00
N SER A 42 -10.88 14.51 -7.81
CA SER A 42 -11.91 14.23 -6.81
C SER A 42 -11.33 13.69 -5.49
N HIS A 43 -10.02 13.45 -5.45
CA HIS A 43 -9.37 12.93 -4.26
C HIS A 43 -9.26 14.00 -3.18
N ARG A 44 -10.14 13.92 -2.18
CA ARG A 44 -9.92 14.60 -0.90
C ARG A 44 -8.67 14.02 -0.23
N PRO A 45 -7.93 14.78 0.58
CA PRO A 45 -6.84 14.26 1.40
C PRO A 45 -7.28 13.05 2.25
N ALA A 46 -6.37 12.12 2.52
CA ALA A 46 -6.63 11.03 3.47
C ALA A 46 -6.87 11.63 4.87
N PRO A 47 -8.00 11.31 5.55
CA PRO A 47 -8.17 11.74 6.92
C PRO A 47 -7.11 11.07 7.79
N ASP A 48 -6.63 11.78 8.82
CA ASP A 48 -5.67 11.23 9.78
C ASP A 48 -6.22 9.96 10.47
N GLY A 49 -5.34 9.19 11.10
CA GLY A 49 -5.68 7.91 11.73
C GLY A 49 -6.78 8.04 12.80
N ARG A 50 -6.81 9.13 13.58
CA ARG A 50 -7.81 9.36 14.62
C ARG A 50 -9.18 9.63 14.01
N THR A 51 -9.24 10.51 13.01
CA THR A 51 -10.46 10.82 12.26
C THR A 51 -10.99 9.58 11.54
N ALA A 52 -10.11 8.81 10.88
CA ALA A 52 -10.50 7.57 10.22
C ALA A 52 -11.08 6.53 11.19
N ALA A 53 -10.44 6.35 12.35
CA ALA A 53 -10.88 5.42 13.38
C ALA A 53 -12.20 5.86 14.04
N ARG A 54 -12.42 7.16 14.25
CA ARG A 54 -13.71 7.69 14.72
C ARG A 54 -14.82 7.38 13.71
N ASN A 55 -14.61 7.72 12.44
CA ASN A 55 -15.61 7.49 11.40
C ASN A 55 -15.95 5.99 11.22
N ALA A 56 -14.99 5.10 11.41
CA ALA A 56 -15.22 3.66 11.38
C ALA A 56 -16.08 3.19 12.57
N ARG A 57 -15.80 3.68 13.79
CA ARG A 57 -16.62 3.40 14.97
C ARG A 57 -18.05 3.93 14.83
N GLU A 58 -18.23 5.14 14.31
CA GLU A 58 -19.55 5.71 14.04
C GLU A 58 -20.36 4.82 13.07
N ARG A 59 -19.73 4.29 12.01
CA ARG A 59 -20.38 3.33 11.11
C ARG A 59 -20.80 2.05 11.84
N VAL A 60 -19.92 1.49 12.67
CA VAL A 60 -20.25 0.29 13.45
C VAL A 60 -21.41 0.55 14.40
N GLU A 61 -21.42 1.70 15.07
CA GLU A 61 -22.52 2.08 15.96
C GLU A 61 -23.84 2.26 15.22
N ILE A 62 -23.84 2.90 14.05
CA ILE A 62 -25.03 3.07 13.21
C ILE A 62 -25.62 1.72 12.78
N PHE A 63 -24.77 0.77 12.35
CA PHE A 63 -25.25 -0.52 11.82
C PHE A 63 -25.45 -1.60 12.87
N GLY A 64 -24.73 -1.56 14.00
CA GLY A 64 -24.68 -2.62 15.00
C GLY A 64 -24.88 -2.19 16.44
N GLY A 65 -25.07 -0.89 16.69
CA GLY A 65 -25.25 -0.32 18.02
C GLY A 65 -23.96 -0.17 18.83
N PRO A 66 -24.04 0.42 20.04
CA PRO A 66 -22.86 0.75 20.86
C PRO A 66 -22.05 -0.48 21.30
N GLU A 67 -22.70 -1.63 21.50
CA GLU A 67 -22.00 -2.87 21.87
C GLU A 67 -21.11 -3.40 20.74
N ALA A 68 -21.52 -3.25 19.48
CA ALA A 68 -20.75 -3.72 18.34
C ALA A 68 -19.41 -2.97 18.18
N VAL A 69 -19.32 -1.73 18.67
CA VAL A 69 -18.11 -0.89 18.63
C VAL A 69 -16.97 -1.46 19.48
N GLN A 70 -17.30 -2.24 20.53
CA GLN A 70 -16.31 -2.83 21.42
C GLN A 70 -15.50 -3.95 20.75
N ASN A 71 -16.00 -4.50 19.65
CA ASN A 71 -15.28 -5.51 18.88
C ASN A 71 -14.39 -4.82 17.83
N THR A 72 -13.06 -4.93 18.04
CA THR A 72 -12.06 -4.36 17.12
C THR A 72 -12.22 -4.85 15.68
N SER A 73 -12.60 -6.12 15.47
CA SER A 73 -12.84 -6.66 14.12
C SER A 73 -13.96 -5.92 13.40
N ASN A 74 -15.04 -5.58 14.12
CA ASN A 74 -16.13 -4.80 13.55
C ASN A 74 -15.65 -3.42 13.11
N VAL A 75 -14.88 -2.74 13.96
CA VAL A 75 -14.32 -1.41 13.65
C VAL A 75 -13.39 -1.49 12.44
N LEU A 76 -12.47 -2.45 12.42
CA LEU A 76 -11.55 -2.67 11.29
C LEU A 76 -12.32 -2.94 9.99
N SER A 77 -13.37 -3.75 10.01
CA SER A 77 -14.20 -4.05 8.84
C SER A 77 -14.78 -2.79 8.18
N GLN A 78 -15.03 -1.75 9.00
CA GLN A 78 -15.65 -0.48 8.60
C GLN A 78 -14.64 0.65 8.34
N HIS A 79 -13.33 0.40 8.45
CA HIS A 79 -12.34 1.34 7.95
C HIS A 79 -12.48 1.50 6.43
N LEU A 80 -12.42 2.75 5.96
CA LEU A 80 -12.36 3.00 4.52
C LEU A 80 -10.91 2.92 4.06
N VAL A 81 -10.73 2.32 2.88
CA VAL A 81 -9.46 2.34 2.16
C VAL A 81 -9.13 3.78 1.81
N GLN A 82 -7.91 4.20 2.14
CA GLN A 82 -7.41 5.56 1.90
C GLN A 82 -6.41 5.64 0.75
N PHE A 83 -6.23 4.59 -0.05
CA PHE A 83 -5.23 4.58 -1.12
C PHE A 83 -5.71 3.73 -2.30
N GLY A 84 -5.01 3.86 -3.42
CA GLY A 84 -5.23 3.03 -4.60
C GLY A 84 -6.62 3.16 -5.21
N ARG A 85 -6.96 2.20 -6.08
CA ARG A 85 -8.19 2.26 -6.88
C ARG A 85 -9.46 2.17 -6.04
N TYR A 86 -9.44 1.41 -4.94
CA TYR A 86 -10.63 1.17 -4.09
C TYR A 86 -10.80 2.17 -2.96
N ARG A 87 -10.13 3.34 -3.05
CA ARG A 87 -10.27 4.40 -2.05
C ARG A 87 -11.74 4.75 -1.83
N GLY A 88 -12.16 4.78 -0.56
CA GLY A 88 -13.54 5.03 -0.15
C GLY A 88 -14.39 3.78 0.09
N GLN A 89 -13.94 2.59 -0.33
CA GLN A 89 -14.60 1.32 0.03
C GLN A 89 -14.19 0.85 1.42
N THR A 90 -15.04 0.08 2.09
CA THR A 90 -14.69 -0.54 3.39
C THR A 90 -13.71 -1.69 3.23
N PHE A 91 -12.95 -2.01 4.27
CA PHE A 91 -12.10 -3.20 4.28
C PHE A 91 -12.91 -4.48 4.07
N LYS A 92 -14.10 -4.58 4.69
CA LYS A 92 -15.03 -5.69 4.43
C LYS A 92 -15.35 -5.83 2.94
N TRP A 93 -15.80 -4.74 2.31
CA TRP A 93 -16.14 -4.76 0.89
C TRP A 93 -14.96 -5.24 0.07
N LEU A 94 -13.75 -4.77 0.38
CA LEU A 94 -12.56 -5.14 -0.36
C LEU A 94 -12.24 -6.63 -0.23
N PHE A 95 -12.38 -7.22 0.96
CA PHE A 95 -12.18 -8.66 1.18
C PHE A 95 -13.21 -9.54 0.45
N GLU A 96 -14.44 -9.06 0.31
CA GLU A 96 -15.50 -9.78 -0.39
C GLU A 96 -15.37 -9.69 -1.92
N ASN A 97 -14.85 -8.57 -2.42
CA ASN A 97 -14.93 -8.23 -3.83
C ASN A 97 -13.60 -8.34 -4.58
N ASP A 98 -12.44 -8.19 -3.93
CA ASP A 98 -11.12 -8.29 -4.57
C ASP A 98 -10.01 -8.64 -3.57
N LEU A 99 -10.09 -9.86 -3.01
CA LEU A 99 -9.10 -10.36 -2.05
C LEU A 99 -7.70 -10.49 -2.68
N GLY A 100 -7.62 -10.84 -3.97
CA GLY A 100 -6.34 -10.94 -4.67
C GLY A 100 -5.57 -9.63 -4.67
N TRP A 101 -6.25 -8.51 -4.92
CA TRP A 101 -5.63 -7.19 -4.85
C TRP A 101 -5.09 -6.87 -3.45
N VAL A 102 -5.83 -7.19 -2.39
CA VAL A 102 -5.38 -7.02 -0.99
C VAL A 102 -4.11 -7.81 -0.73
N ILE A 103 -4.12 -9.09 -1.12
CA ILE A 103 -3.02 -10.01 -0.90
C ILE A 103 -1.76 -9.53 -1.61
N THR A 104 -1.86 -9.19 -2.91
CA THR A 104 -0.71 -8.69 -3.67
C THR A 104 -0.18 -7.38 -3.10
N LEU A 105 -1.06 -6.48 -2.66
CA LEU A 105 -0.65 -5.21 -2.05
C LEU A 105 0.11 -5.41 -0.73
N LEU A 106 -0.39 -6.30 0.14
CA LEU A 106 0.16 -6.51 1.48
C LEU A 106 1.36 -7.46 1.48
N ALA A 107 1.45 -8.40 0.55
CA ALA A 107 2.65 -9.23 0.39
C ALA A 107 3.90 -8.37 0.12
N ASN A 108 3.73 -7.24 -0.59
CA ASN A 108 4.78 -6.26 -0.88
C ASN A 108 4.89 -5.12 0.16
N ALA A 109 4.19 -5.24 1.30
CA ALA A 109 4.25 -4.24 2.36
C ALA A 109 5.26 -4.66 3.44
N GLU A 110 5.80 -3.64 4.12
CA GLU A 110 6.43 -3.79 5.44
C GLU A 110 5.40 -4.33 6.44
N ASP A 111 5.86 -5.14 7.40
CA ASP A 111 5.00 -5.91 8.30
C ASP A 111 4.85 -5.34 9.70
N SER A 112 5.68 -4.36 10.03
CA SER A 112 5.85 -3.85 11.38
C SER A 112 5.53 -2.37 11.47
N GLU A 113 5.04 -1.92 12.62
CA GLU A 113 4.79 -0.49 12.85
C GLU A 113 6.10 0.29 12.86
N GLU A 114 7.20 -0.36 13.23
CA GLU A 114 8.54 0.22 13.31
C GLU A 114 9.14 0.55 11.93
N GLU A 115 8.77 -0.22 10.90
CA GLU A 115 9.20 0.03 9.52
C GLU A 115 8.31 1.06 8.81
N MET A 116 7.02 1.13 9.18
CA MET A 116 6.06 2.00 8.51
C MET A 116 6.09 3.44 9.03
N ASP A 117 6.02 4.42 8.11
CA ASP A 117 5.81 5.82 8.48
C ASP A 117 4.39 6.04 9.01
N MET A 118 4.20 5.87 10.32
CA MET A 118 2.91 6.03 11.00
C MET A 118 2.46 7.50 11.11
N SER A 119 3.28 8.47 10.66
CA SER A 119 2.84 9.86 10.50
C SER A 119 2.02 10.06 9.22
N ASN A 120 2.19 9.18 8.22
CA ASN A 120 1.42 9.17 6.99
C ASN A 120 0.09 8.42 7.20
N PRO A 121 -1.07 9.08 7.05
CA PRO A 121 -2.37 8.44 7.24
C PRO A 121 -2.59 7.20 6.38
N MET A 122 -2.06 7.19 5.15
CA MET A 122 -2.21 6.04 4.24
C MET A 122 -1.37 4.84 4.70
N SER A 123 -0.19 5.07 5.26
CA SER A 123 0.63 4.00 5.85
C SER A 123 -0.08 3.39 7.06
N THR A 124 -0.61 4.21 7.96
CA THR A 124 -1.45 3.73 9.08
C THR A 124 -2.66 2.94 8.58
N ASN A 125 -3.35 3.41 7.53
CA ASN A 125 -4.49 2.70 6.94
C ASN A 125 -4.08 1.36 6.33
N LYS A 126 -2.93 1.28 5.67
CA LYS A 126 -2.38 0.03 5.11
C LYS A 126 -2.00 -0.95 6.22
N PHE A 127 -1.41 -0.47 7.31
CA PHE A 127 -1.13 -1.28 8.49
C PHE A 127 -2.41 -1.85 9.11
N LEU A 128 -3.46 -1.04 9.27
CA LEU A 128 -4.76 -1.52 9.78
C LEU A 128 -5.39 -2.56 8.84
N LEU A 129 -5.21 -2.44 7.53
CA LEU A 129 -5.66 -3.44 6.56
C LEU A 129 -4.91 -4.77 6.76
N LEU A 130 -3.60 -4.73 7.05
CA LEU A 130 -2.82 -5.91 7.41
C LEU A 130 -3.31 -6.53 8.73
N GLN A 131 -3.58 -5.73 9.76
CA GLN A 131 -4.15 -6.22 11.01
C GLN A 131 -5.51 -6.89 10.80
N PHE A 132 -6.36 -6.32 9.94
CA PHE A 132 -7.63 -6.93 9.57
C PHE A 132 -7.44 -8.26 8.81
N LEU A 133 -6.48 -8.33 7.89
CA LEU A 133 -6.15 -9.56 7.16
C LEU A 133 -5.71 -10.69 8.09
N LYS A 134 -4.91 -10.37 9.11
CA LYS A 134 -4.42 -11.34 10.11
C LYS A 134 -5.55 -12.00 10.92
N LEU A 135 -6.76 -11.42 10.93
CA LEU A 135 -7.94 -12.03 11.55
C LEU A 135 -8.51 -13.21 10.73
N PHE A 136 -8.07 -13.41 9.50
CA PHE A 136 -8.52 -14.47 8.59
C PHE A 136 -7.35 -15.39 8.23
N PRO A 137 -7.10 -16.46 9.00
CA PRO A 137 -5.92 -17.30 8.84
C PRO A 137 -5.69 -17.83 7.42
N GLU A 138 -6.76 -18.22 6.72
CA GLU A 138 -6.67 -18.71 5.34
C GLU A 138 -6.14 -17.63 4.37
N ALA A 139 -6.65 -16.39 4.47
CA ALA A 139 -6.18 -15.29 3.63
C ALA A 139 -4.74 -14.89 4.01
N HIS A 140 -4.43 -14.88 5.31
CA HIS A 140 -3.09 -14.60 5.80
C HIS A 140 -2.05 -15.62 5.31
N GLN A 141 -2.39 -16.91 5.31
CA GLN A 141 -1.53 -17.96 4.76
C GLN A 141 -1.29 -17.78 3.26
N VAL A 142 -2.32 -17.42 2.49
CA VAL A 142 -2.15 -17.12 1.06
C VAL A 142 -1.21 -15.94 0.84
N MET A 143 -1.30 -14.89 1.68
CA MET A 143 -0.37 -13.75 1.63
C MET A 143 1.07 -14.15 1.92
N LEU A 144 1.30 -14.98 2.95
CA LEU A 144 2.64 -15.45 3.30
C LEU A 144 3.24 -16.31 2.18
N ARG A 145 2.46 -17.20 1.56
CA ARG A 145 2.91 -17.94 0.36
C ARG A 145 3.25 -16.99 -0.79
N TRP A 146 2.42 -15.98 -1.03
CA TRP A 146 2.69 -14.99 -2.08
C TRP A 146 4.01 -14.24 -1.83
N ARG A 147 4.29 -13.91 -0.57
CA ARG A 147 5.55 -13.31 -0.14
C ARG A 147 6.75 -14.21 -0.43
N GLU A 148 6.65 -15.49 -0.12
CA GLU A 148 7.73 -16.47 -0.35
C GLU A 148 7.97 -16.74 -1.84
N GLU A 149 6.89 -16.89 -2.62
CA GLU A 149 6.96 -17.29 -4.04
C GLU A 149 7.36 -16.14 -4.97
N TRP A 150 7.01 -14.88 -4.65
CA TRP A 150 7.18 -13.75 -5.58
C TRP A 150 8.21 -12.70 -5.15
N ILE A 151 8.62 -12.60 -3.88
CA ILE A 151 9.63 -11.60 -3.46
C ILE A 151 11.06 -11.93 -3.94
N PRO A 152 11.54 -13.19 -3.95
CA PRO A 152 12.92 -13.49 -4.38
C PRO A 152 13.20 -13.17 -5.85
N ASN A 153 12.17 -13.15 -6.71
CA ASN A 153 12.31 -12.86 -8.15
C ASN A 153 12.31 -11.36 -8.50
N GLN A 154 12.29 -10.47 -7.50
CA GLN A 154 12.48 -9.03 -7.70
C GLN A 154 13.91 -8.53 -7.37
N GLN A 155 14.92 -9.41 -7.41
CA GLN A 155 16.31 -8.93 -7.36
C GLN A 155 16.54 -7.89 -8.46
N PRO A 156 17.09 -6.71 -8.13
CA PRO A 156 17.23 -5.62 -9.10
C PRO A 156 18.29 -6.00 -10.15
N HIS A 157 17.87 -6.08 -11.41
CA HIS A 157 18.76 -5.81 -12.53
C HIS A 157 19.25 -4.36 -12.39
N GLY A 158 20.39 -4.17 -11.73
CA GLY A 158 21.00 -2.85 -11.63
C GLY A 158 21.87 -2.61 -10.41
N GLU A 159 22.73 -3.54 -10.01
CA GLU A 159 24.01 -3.11 -9.45
C GLU A 159 24.70 -2.23 -10.50
N ARG A 160 24.55 -0.91 -10.38
CA ARG A 160 25.57 -0.01 -10.92
C ARG A 160 26.83 -0.39 -10.18
N ARG A 161 27.70 -1.14 -10.85
CA ARG A 161 29.10 -1.29 -10.50
C ARG A 161 29.66 0.11 -10.27
N ILE A 162 29.76 0.50 -9.00
CA ILE A 162 30.64 1.57 -8.59
C ILE A 162 32.03 0.99 -8.84
N GLY A 163 32.59 1.34 -10.00
CA GLY A 163 33.97 1.01 -10.32
C GLY A 163 34.86 1.63 -9.25
N THR A 164 35.55 0.78 -8.51
CA THR A 164 36.67 1.20 -7.66
C THR A 164 37.75 1.84 -8.53
N PRO A 165 38.41 2.91 -8.06
CA PRO A 165 39.49 3.56 -8.79
C PRO A 165 40.73 2.68 -8.72
N THR A 166 41.18 2.15 -9.85
CA THR A 166 42.51 1.52 -9.94
C THR A 166 43.45 2.51 -10.62
N GLU A 167 44.36 3.04 -9.81
CA GLU A 167 45.61 3.66 -10.26
C GLU A 167 46.32 2.77 -11.29
N THR A 168 46.74 3.35 -12.40
CA THR A 168 47.89 2.84 -13.15
C THR A 168 48.72 4.04 -13.59
N ILE A 169 49.97 4.01 -13.16
CA ILE A 169 50.97 5.07 -13.22
C ILE A 169 51.75 4.98 -14.56
N SER A 170 51.92 6.16 -15.18
CA SER A 170 53.04 6.62 -16.03
C SER A 170 53.23 6.16 -17.49
N PRO A 171 54.02 6.90 -18.31
CA PRO A 171 54.60 8.25 -18.10
C PRO A 171 54.32 9.25 -19.24
N SER A 172 54.44 10.54 -18.92
CA SER A 172 54.46 11.68 -19.84
C SER A 172 55.71 11.74 -20.73
N PRO A 173 55.68 12.50 -21.82
CA PRO A 173 56.80 13.37 -22.19
C PRO A 173 56.43 14.85 -22.09
N LYS A 174 57.28 15.61 -21.37
CA LYS A 174 57.24 17.08 -21.27
C LYS A 174 57.76 17.72 -22.56
N ARG A 175 57.14 18.81 -23.02
CA ARG A 175 57.92 19.98 -23.49
C ARG A 175 57.15 21.31 -23.41
N SER A 176 57.76 22.19 -22.63
CA SER A 176 57.59 23.64 -22.50
C SER A 176 57.47 24.39 -23.83
N ILE A 177 56.74 25.51 -23.86
CA ILE A 177 57.29 26.87 -24.04
C ILE A 177 56.18 27.94 -24.03
N ARG A 178 56.41 28.99 -23.24
CA ARG A 178 55.66 30.26 -23.16
C ARG A 178 55.73 31.04 -24.50
N LYS A 179 54.73 31.87 -24.80
CA LYS A 179 54.79 33.36 -24.79
C LYS A 179 53.81 34.02 -25.78
N HIS A 180 53.25 35.13 -25.29
CA HIS A 180 52.89 36.38 -25.98
C HIS A 180 51.54 36.52 -26.68
N TRP A 181 50.72 37.39 -26.08
CA TRP A 181 49.88 38.37 -26.77
C TRP A 181 50.78 39.54 -27.23
N PRO A 182 50.52 40.19 -28.38
CA PRO A 182 50.11 41.60 -28.27
C PRO A 182 49.11 42.10 -29.33
N GLY A 183 48.34 43.13 -28.92
CA GLY A 183 47.82 44.23 -29.73
C GLY A 183 46.59 43.94 -30.62
N GLY A 184 45.63 44.82 -30.79
CA GLY A 184 45.52 46.23 -30.40
C GLY A 184 44.74 47.01 -31.47
N ALA A 185 44.12 48.12 -31.05
CA ALA A 185 43.49 49.19 -31.84
C ALA A 185 42.07 48.89 -32.41
N SER A 186 41.01 49.49 -31.85
CA SER A 186 40.49 50.87 -32.08
C SER A 186 39.54 50.92 -33.30
N THR A 187 38.40 51.61 -33.35
CA THR A 187 37.97 52.85 -32.68
C THR A 187 36.52 53.21 -33.08
N LYS A 188 35.88 54.08 -32.28
CA LYS A 188 34.90 55.15 -32.61
C LYS A 188 33.45 54.71 -32.92
N HIS A 189 32.39 55.38 -32.45
CA HIS A 189 32.21 56.77 -31.99
C HIS A 189 31.42 56.84 -30.68
#